data_AF-A0A2N3D910-F1
#
_entry.id   AF-A0A2N3D910-F1
#
_cell.length_a   1.000
_cell.length_b   1.000
_cell.length_c   1.000
_cell.angle_alpha   90.00
_cell.angle_beta   90.00
_cell.angle_gamma   90.00
#
_symmetry.space_group_name_H-M   'P 1'
#
loop_
_entity.id
_entity.type
_entity.pdbx_description
1 polymer ?
#
loop_
_entity_poly.entity_id
_entity_poly.type
_entity_poly.pdbx_seq_one_letter_code
_entity_poly.pdbx_strand_id
1 'polypeptide(L)'
;MSPSSPRNSADQPQRIAKLLARAGIASRREIERMIAEGRIALNGETLTTPATILTSLDGVTVDGNPVDAPTAARLFLFHKPTGVLTAERDPAGRPTIYDRLSKDLPRLVPVGRLDLNTEGLLLMTTDGELKRQLELPSTGVERSYRARAYGPITQEQLESLMEGIEIEGVRYGSIDANLERRTGTNTWIQMRLKEGKNREVRRVLEHFGLKVSRLIRTSYGPFALEDMPPGAVVEVPQHELVAFRKALDKPGGLPEAGEWTRPSTPIAPKQPGPKRPANASRRGAGRTTPAGEAPKIIRSSGRIEGGRPVRPDRARPADDRAGSDRNAAPQRDRTARTGPRMGTGKPAPRRTGETPAAQIEERKARPKPKAGWAKPKHKRPGAKPDPRGGKPRGGKPPARGGKD
;
A
#
# COMPACT_ATOMS: atom_id res chain seq x y z
N MET A 1 1.35 -17.62 -43.23
CA MET A 1 0.55 -16.80 -42.29
C MET A 1 1.51 -16.16 -41.30
N SER A 2 1.77 -14.87 -41.41
CA SER A 2 2.68 -14.18 -40.49
C SER A 2 1.99 -13.94 -39.15
N PRO A 3 2.67 -14.13 -38.00
CA PRO A 3 2.06 -13.85 -36.69
C PRO A 3 1.80 -12.36 -36.55
N SER A 4 0.58 -11.99 -36.17
CA SER A 4 0.20 -10.61 -35.94
C SER A 4 0.98 -10.01 -34.77
N SER A 5 1.74 -8.95 -35.02
CA SER A 5 2.36 -8.13 -33.97
C SER A 5 1.31 -7.71 -32.93
N PRO A 6 1.67 -7.65 -31.62
CA PRO A 6 0.75 -7.18 -30.60
C PRO A 6 0.38 -5.72 -30.88
N ARG A 7 -0.90 -5.47 -31.20
CA ARG A 7 -1.43 -4.11 -31.35
C ARG A 7 -1.26 -3.37 -30.02
N ASN A 8 -0.61 -2.21 -30.04
CA ASN A 8 -0.51 -1.33 -28.88
C ASN A 8 -1.91 -1.10 -28.29
N SER A 9 -2.05 -1.20 -26.96
CA SER A 9 -3.33 -0.95 -26.27
C SER A 9 -3.81 0.51 -26.34
N ALA A 10 -3.08 1.38 -27.06
CA ALA A 10 -3.47 2.74 -27.41
C ALA A 10 -4.61 2.77 -28.45
N ASP A 11 -4.64 1.87 -29.42
CA ASP A 11 -5.65 1.88 -30.51
C ASP A 11 -6.98 1.21 -30.15
N GLN A 12 -7.09 0.59 -28.98
CA GLN A 12 -8.31 -0.11 -28.58
C GLN A 12 -9.32 0.88 -27.97
N PRO A 13 -10.57 0.94 -28.47
CA PRO A 13 -11.60 1.81 -27.91
C PRO A 13 -11.81 1.59 -26.40
N GLN A 14 -11.65 2.66 -25.62
CA GLN A 14 -11.69 2.65 -24.16
C GLN A 14 -12.73 3.65 -23.64
N ARG A 15 -13.40 3.30 -22.54
CA ARG A 15 -14.28 4.25 -21.85
C ARG A 15 -13.53 5.54 -21.51
N ILE A 16 -14.14 6.69 -21.75
CA ILE A 16 -13.56 8.01 -21.47
C ILE A 16 -13.05 8.14 -20.02
N ALA A 17 -13.79 7.59 -19.04
CA ALA A 17 -13.36 7.57 -17.64
C ALA A 17 -12.06 6.79 -17.40
N LYS A 18 -11.73 5.78 -18.22
CA LYS A 18 -10.41 5.10 -18.19
C LYS A 18 -9.33 6.00 -18.78
N LEU A 19 -9.59 6.64 -19.92
CA LEU A 19 -8.61 7.49 -20.62
C LEU A 19 -8.25 8.74 -19.79
N LEU A 20 -9.24 9.51 -19.32
CA LEU A 20 -9.03 10.69 -18.47
C LEU A 20 -8.33 10.34 -17.14
N ALA A 21 -8.56 9.13 -16.60
CA ALA A 21 -7.84 8.67 -15.41
C ALA A 21 -6.36 8.34 -15.70
N ARG A 22 -6.03 7.89 -16.93
CA ARG A 22 -4.63 7.68 -17.38
C ARG A 22 -3.92 9.00 -17.69
N ALA A 23 -4.65 10.00 -18.21
CA ALA A 23 -4.18 11.38 -18.34
C ALA A 23 -4.02 12.10 -16.99
N GLY A 24 -4.36 11.45 -15.86
CA GLY A 24 -4.12 11.96 -14.51
C GLY A 24 -5.18 12.92 -13.97
N ILE A 25 -6.23 13.23 -14.74
CA ILE A 25 -7.26 14.25 -14.42
C ILE A 25 -7.91 13.98 -13.05
N ALA A 26 -8.49 12.80 -12.85
CA ALA A 26 -9.06 12.40 -11.57
C ALA A 26 -9.22 10.87 -11.44
N SER A 27 -9.85 10.40 -10.36
CA SER A 27 -10.24 8.98 -10.25
C SER A 27 -11.37 8.65 -11.25
N ARG A 28 -11.49 7.39 -11.67
CA ARG A 28 -12.56 6.99 -12.62
C ARG A 28 -13.97 7.38 -12.14
N ARG A 29 -14.27 7.20 -10.85
CA ARG A 29 -15.56 7.57 -10.23
C ARG A 29 -15.75 9.09 -10.16
N GLU A 30 -14.66 9.82 -9.95
CA GLU A 30 -14.70 11.28 -9.98
C GLU A 30 -14.98 11.79 -11.40
N ILE A 31 -14.38 11.18 -12.43
CA ILE A 31 -14.67 11.49 -13.83
C ILE A 31 -16.12 11.15 -14.18
N GLU A 32 -16.63 9.99 -13.74
CA GLU A 32 -18.05 9.62 -13.91
C GLU A 32 -18.98 10.67 -13.27
N ARG A 33 -18.60 11.25 -12.12
CA ARG A 33 -19.31 12.40 -11.52
C ARG A 33 -19.16 13.67 -12.35
N MET A 34 -17.96 14.02 -12.81
CA MET A 34 -17.73 15.24 -13.63
C MET A 34 -18.51 15.22 -14.95
N ILE A 35 -18.72 14.04 -15.55
CA ILE A 35 -19.62 13.85 -16.70
C ILE A 35 -21.08 14.15 -16.29
N ALA A 36 -21.55 13.61 -15.16
CA ALA A 36 -22.90 13.89 -14.66
C ALA A 36 -23.09 15.37 -14.24
N GLU A 37 -22.02 16.07 -13.85
CA GLU A 37 -21.98 17.52 -13.58
C GLU A 37 -21.89 18.37 -14.87
N GLY A 38 -21.79 17.77 -16.06
CA GLY A 38 -21.69 18.48 -17.35
C GLY A 38 -20.35 19.17 -17.59
N ARG A 39 -19.29 18.80 -16.87
CA ARG A 39 -17.98 19.47 -16.86
C ARG A 39 -16.99 18.96 -17.91
N ILE A 40 -17.38 17.96 -18.69
CA ILE A 40 -16.52 17.29 -19.67
C ILE A 40 -17.22 17.34 -21.02
N ALA A 41 -16.54 17.85 -22.04
CA ALA A 41 -17.04 17.96 -23.40
C ALA A 41 -16.11 17.29 -24.40
N LEU A 42 -16.67 16.88 -25.54
CA LEU A 42 -15.95 16.35 -26.69
C LEU A 42 -16.28 17.22 -27.89
N ASN A 43 -15.27 17.84 -28.52
CA ASN A 43 -15.45 18.77 -29.64
C ASN A 43 -16.44 19.92 -29.36
N GLY A 44 -16.53 20.34 -28.09
CA GLY A 44 -17.45 21.37 -27.62
C GLY A 44 -18.83 20.88 -27.17
N GLU A 45 -19.19 19.62 -27.42
CA GLU A 45 -20.45 19.03 -26.96
C GLU A 45 -20.30 18.38 -25.57
N THR A 46 -21.07 18.83 -24.58
CA THR A 46 -21.04 18.29 -23.21
C THR A 46 -21.48 16.83 -23.19
N LEU A 47 -20.62 15.96 -22.64
CA LEU A 47 -20.92 14.55 -22.51
C LEU A 47 -21.92 14.30 -21.38
N THR A 48 -22.98 13.57 -21.69
CA THR A 48 -24.06 13.23 -20.74
C THR A 48 -23.95 11.82 -20.18
N THR A 49 -23.07 10.97 -20.74
CA THR A 49 -22.96 9.55 -20.36
C THR A 49 -21.52 9.11 -20.10
N PRO A 50 -21.24 8.40 -18.98
CA PRO A 50 -19.92 7.80 -18.73
C PRO A 50 -19.65 6.55 -19.60
N ALA A 51 -20.62 6.12 -20.41
CA ALA A 51 -20.48 4.99 -21.31
C ALA A 51 -19.70 5.33 -22.59
N THR A 52 -19.43 6.60 -22.88
CA THR A 52 -18.69 7.06 -24.07
C THR A 52 -17.35 6.33 -24.20
N ILE A 53 -17.10 5.78 -25.39
CA ILE A 53 -15.89 5.03 -25.73
C ILE A 53 -15.13 5.81 -26.80
N LEU A 54 -13.84 6.09 -26.55
CA LEU A 54 -12.95 6.81 -27.45
C LEU A 54 -11.67 6.01 -27.67
N THR A 55 -10.96 6.27 -28.77
CA THR A 55 -9.60 5.75 -29.01
C THR A 55 -8.54 6.69 -28.43
N SER A 56 -8.70 8.00 -28.61
CA SER A 56 -7.83 9.04 -28.05
C SER A 56 -8.58 10.02 -27.13
N LEU A 57 -7.88 11.03 -26.63
CA LEU A 57 -8.45 12.17 -25.89
C LEU A 57 -8.54 13.44 -26.76
N ASP A 58 -8.34 13.32 -28.08
CA ASP A 58 -8.34 14.46 -28.97
C ASP A 58 -9.72 15.14 -28.98
N GLY A 59 -9.73 16.46 -28.83
CA GLY A 59 -10.97 17.25 -28.71
C GLY A 59 -11.71 17.09 -27.37
N VAL A 60 -11.20 16.30 -26.41
CA VAL A 60 -11.77 16.21 -25.06
C VAL A 60 -11.31 17.40 -24.23
N THR A 61 -12.27 18.08 -23.60
CA THR A 61 -12.03 19.17 -22.65
C THR A 61 -12.62 18.87 -21.28
N VAL A 62 -11.99 19.42 -20.24
CA VAL A 62 -12.40 19.32 -18.84
C VAL A 62 -12.43 20.75 -18.27
N ASP A 63 -13.60 21.19 -17.81
CA ASP A 63 -13.85 22.57 -17.37
C ASP A 63 -13.41 23.61 -18.44
N GLY A 64 -13.59 23.28 -19.72
CA GLY A 64 -13.19 24.09 -20.87
C GLY A 64 -11.71 23.99 -21.29
N ASN A 65 -10.86 23.33 -20.49
CA ASN A 65 -9.43 23.17 -20.80
C ASN A 65 -9.20 21.89 -21.62
N PRO A 66 -8.37 21.90 -22.68
CA PRO A 66 -8.01 20.69 -23.42
C PRO A 66 -7.23 19.70 -22.55
N VAL A 67 -7.39 18.40 -22.82
CA VAL A 67 -6.68 17.34 -22.09
C VAL A 67 -5.54 16.79 -22.93
N ASP A 68 -4.33 16.81 -22.36
CA ASP A 68 -3.14 16.20 -22.98
C ASP A 68 -3.28 14.68 -23.14
N ALA A 69 -2.58 14.14 -24.14
CA ALA A 69 -2.49 12.69 -24.35
C ALA A 69 -1.87 11.99 -23.12
N PRO A 70 -2.29 10.74 -22.80
CA PRO A 70 -1.76 10.02 -21.64
C PRO A 70 -0.24 9.82 -21.73
N THR A 71 0.48 10.35 -20.74
CA THR A 71 1.93 10.16 -20.63
C THR A 71 2.30 8.68 -20.51
N ALA A 72 3.54 8.35 -20.89
CA ALA A 72 4.08 7.00 -20.71
C ALA A 72 3.93 6.56 -19.24
N ALA A 73 3.55 5.29 -19.05
CA ALA A 73 3.38 4.74 -17.71
C ALA A 73 4.69 4.82 -16.91
N ARG A 74 4.59 5.24 -15.65
CA ARG A 74 5.70 5.35 -14.69
C ARG A 74 5.43 4.42 -13.51
N LEU A 75 6.48 3.86 -12.91
CA LEU A 75 6.43 2.95 -11.78
C LEU A 75 7.36 3.48 -10.68
N PHE A 76 6.91 3.39 -9.43
CA PHE A 76 7.63 3.90 -8.27
C PHE A 76 7.64 2.85 -7.16
N LEU A 77 8.77 2.75 -6.46
CA LEU A 77 8.95 1.97 -5.25
C LEU A 77 8.66 2.90 -4.07
N PHE A 78 7.70 2.56 -3.20
CA PHE A 78 7.43 3.32 -1.97
C PHE A 78 7.60 2.42 -0.74
N HIS A 79 8.44 2.83 0.21
CA HIS A 79 8.56 2.14 1.49
C HIS A 79 7.42 2.61 2.37
N LYS A 80 6.29 1.92 2.33
CA LYS A 80 5.13 2.22 3.18
C LYS A 80 5.52 2.01 4.65
N PRO A 81 5.44 3.05 5.52
CA PRO A 81 5.63 2.86 6.95
C PRO A 81 4.42 2.15 7.60
N THR A 82 4.57 1.74 8.86
CA THR A 82 3.42 1.37 9.70
C THR A 82 2.55 2.58 10.02
N GLY A 83 1.31 2.35 10.45
CA GLY A 83 0.39 3.41 10.92
C GLY A 83 -0.24 4.26 9.81
N VAL A 84 -0.05 3.91 8.53
CA VAL A 84 -0.73 4.55 7.38
C VAL A 84 -1.58 3.55 6.59
N LEU A 85 -2.75 3.99 6.11
CA LEU A 85 -3.69 3.21 5.30
C LEU A 85 -3.36 3.29 3.80
N THR A 86 -3.39 2.15 3.10
CA THR A 86 -3.38 2.12 1.62
C THR A 86 -4.79 2.41 1.07
N ALA A 87 -5.19 3.69 1.10
CA ALA A 87 -6.45 4.22 0.58
C ALA A 87 -6.29 5.69 0.13
N GLU A 88 -7.09 6.16 -0.85
CA GLU A 88 -7.09 7.57 -1.29
C GLU A 88 -7.72 8.52 -0.27
N ARG A 89 -8.67 8.04 0.55
CA ARG A 89 -9.35 8.79 1.62
C ARG A 89 -9.80 7.82 2.72
N ASP A 90 -9.70 8.24 3.98
CA ASP A 90 -10.28 7.55 5.12
C ASP A 90 -11.38 8.40 5.79
N PRO A 91 -12.64 7.92 5.89
CA PRO A 91 -13.71 8.67 6.56
C PRO A 91 -13.47 8.92 8.05
N ALA A 92 -12.68 8.07 8.72
CA ALA A 92 -12.32 8.22 10.13
C ALA A 92 -11.07 9.11 10.36
N GLY A 93 -10.55 9.77 9.32
CA GLY A 93 -9.45 10.72 9.42
C GLY A 93 -8.08 10.11 9.77
N ARG A 94 -7.90 8.79 9.63
CA ARG A 94 -6.61 8.14 9.88
C ARG A 94 -5.62 8.45 8.75
N PRO A 95 -4.31 8.58 9.05
CA PRO A 95 -3.30 8.81 8.03
C PRO A 95 -3.32 7.76 6.91
N THR A 96 -3.17 8.24 5.68
CA THR A 96 -3.09 7.44 4.46
C THR A 96 -1.65 7.39 3.93
N ILE A 97 -1.41 6.56 2.91
CA ILE A 97 -0.15 6.59 2.17
C ILE A 97 0.10 7.94 1.49
N TYR A 98 -0.95 8.65 1.06
CA TYR A 98 -0.84 9.91 0.33
C TYR A 98 -0.35 11.06 1.23
N ASP A 99 -0.61 11.00 2.53
CA ASP A 99 -0.06 11.93 3.53
C ASP A 99 1.46 11.81 3.72
N ARG A 100 2.10 10.80 3.11
CA ARG A 100 3.55 10.55 3.14
C ARG A 100 4.25 10.81 1.81
N LEU A 101 3.50 11.00 0.72
CA LEU A 101 4.06 11.25 -0.61
C LEU A 101 4.37 12.74 -0.80
N SER A 102 5.39 13.07 -1.58
CA SER A 102 5.61 14.47 -1.96
C SER A 102 4.52 14.94 -2.91
N LYS A 103 4.11 16.21 -2.79
CA LYS A 103 3.19 16.88 -3.73
C LYS A 103 3.75 17.04 -5.13
N ASP A 104 5.07 16.91 -5.26
CA ASP A 104 5.82 17.06 -6.51
C ASP A 104 5.74 15.78 -7.39
N LEU A 105 5.15 14.69 -6.87
CA LEU A 105 4.92 13.44 -7.60
C LEU A 105 3.64 13.52 -8.46
N PRO A 106 3.58 12.81 -9.61
CA PRO A 106 2.35 12.71 -10.40
C PRO A 106 1.24 11.95 -9.65
N ARG A 107 0.02 11.91 -10.19
CA ARG A 107 -1.08 11.13 -9.61
C ARG A 107 -0.75 9.63 -9.58
N LEU A 108 -0.37 9.11 -8.42
CA LEU A 108 -0.03 7.68 -8.22
C LEU A 108 -1.21 6.86 -7.69
N VAL A 109 -1.32 5.61 -8.15
CA VAL A 109 -2.20 4.58 -7.58
C VAL A 109 -1.36 3.40 -7.04
N PRO A 110 -1.67 2.85 -5.85
CA PRO A 110 -0.96 1.71 -5.29
C PRO A 110 -1.27 0.43 -6.07
N VAL A 111 -0.28 -0.46 -6.18
CA VAL A 111 -0.43 -1.83 -6.72
C VAL A 111 -0.62 -2.79 -5.55
N GLY A 112 -1.80 -3.38 -5.46
CA GLY A 112 -2.25 -4.11 -4.28
C GLY A 112 -2.41 -3.19 -3.06
N ARG A 113 -2.37 -3.80 -1.88
CA ARG A 113 -2.45 -3.09 -0.59
C ARG A 113 -1.49 -3.72 0.42
N LEU A 114 -1.14 -2.96 1.45
CA LEU A 114 -0.54 -3.45 2.68
C LEU A 114 -1.41 -2.98 3.85
N ASP A 115 -1.54 -3.82 4.89
CA ASP A 115 -2.32 -3.47 6.09
C ASP A 115 -1.74 -2.23 6.81
N LEU A 116 -2.54 -1.62 7.67
CA LEU A 116 -2.13 -0.51 8.55
C LEU A 116 -0.84 -0.84 9.32
N ASN A 117 -0.75 -2.05 9.87
CA ASN A 117 0.37 -2.55 10.69
C ASN A 117 1.35 -3.43 9.89
N THR A 118 1.40 -3.25 8.57
CA THR A 118 2.37 -3.89 7.67
C THR A 118 3.14 -2.79 6.93
N GLU A 119 4.45 -2.95 6.84
CA GLU A 119 5.36 -1.99 6.21
C GLU A 119 6.13 -2.62 5.04
N GLY A 120 7.06 -1.86 4.47
CA GLY A 120 7.91 -2.29 3.37
C GLY A 120 7.38 -1.90 2.00
N LEU A 121 7.79 -2.63 0.98
CA LEU A 121 7.65 -2.23 -0.43
C LEU A 121 6.18 -2.19 -0.88
N LEU A 122 5.72 -1.03 -1.31
CA LEU A 122 4.48 -0.84 -2.05
C LEU A 122 4.81 -0.23 -3.41
N LEU A 123 4.55 -0.98 -4.48
CA LEU A 123 4.64 -0.43 -5.82
C LEU A 123 3.50 0.58 -6.03
N MET A 124 3.83 1.69 -6.67
CA MET A 124 2.92 2.79 -7.00
C MET A 124 3.09 3.12 -8.49
N THR A 125 2.02 3.42 -9.23
CA THR A 125 2.12 3.67 -10.68
C THR A 125 1.17 4.79 -11.11
N THR A 126 1.49 5.46 -12.22
CA THR A 126 0.54 6.36 -12.91
C THR A 126 -0.49 5.57 -13.74
N ASP A 127 -0.22 4.31 -14.07
CA ASP A 127 -0.99 3.53 -15.05
C ASP A 127 -1.87 2.45 -14.41
N GLY A 128 -3.19 2.61 -14.53
CA GLY A 128 -4.17 1.66 -14.01
C GLY A 128 -4.17 0.29 -14.70
N GLU A 129 -3.63 0.19 -15.92
CA GLU A 129 -3.51 -1.08 -16.66
C GLU A 129 -2.39 -1.94 -16.08
N LEU A 130 -1.19 -1.37 -15.89
CA LEU A 130 -0.09 -2.02 -15.17
C LEU A 130 -0.48 -2.44 -13.74
N LYS A 131 -1.16 -1.56 -13.00
CA LYS A 131 -1.71 -1.90 -11.67
C LYS A 131 -2.54 -3.18 -11.75
N ARG A 132 -3.46 -3.26 -12.72
CA ARG A 132 -4.32 -4.43 -12.89
C ARG A 132 -3.52 -5.68 -13.29
N GLN A 133 -2.56 -5.56 -14.21
CA GLN A 133 -1.70 -6.67 -14.64
C GLN A 133 -0.93 -7.27 -13.46
N LEU A 134 -0.38 -6.43 -12.57
CA LEU A 134 0.36 -6.86 -11.38
C LEU A 134 -0.52 -7.40 -10.24
N GLU A 135 -1.76 -6.92 -10.13
CA GLU A 135 -2.74 -7.41 -9.14
C GLU A 135 -3.41 -8.74 -9.53
N LEU A 136 -3.37 -9.13 -10.80
CA LEU A 136 -4.00 -10.37 -11.28
C LEU A 136 -3.24 -11.61 -10.78
N PRO A 137 -3.92 -12.59 -10.14
CA PRO A 137 -3.28 -13.84 -9.70
C PRO A 137 -2.68 -14.65 -10.86
N SER A 138 -3.28 -14.56 -12.06
CA SER A 138 -2.79 -15.23 -13.28
C SER A 138 -1.38 -14.80 -13.71
N THR A 139 -0.96 -13.60 -13.32
CA THR A 139 0.39 -13.08 -13.62
C THR A 139 1.44 -13.68 -12.68
N GLY A 140 1.02 -14.30 -11.57
CA GLY A 140 1.89 -15.05 -10.67
C GLY A 140 3.04 -14.26 -10.03
N VAL A 141 2.96 -12.93 -10.01
CA VAL A 141 4.05 -12.07 -9.51
C VAL A 141 4.30 -12.36 -8.02
N GLU A 142 5.50 -12.85 -7.73
CA GLU A 142 5.91 -13.22 -6.39
C GLU A 142 6.05 -12.00 -5.47
N ARG A 143 5.77 -12.21 -4.19
CA ARG A 143 5.82 -11.19 -3.13
C ARG A 143 6.56 -11.80 -1.96
N SER A 144 7.77 -11.32 -1.68
CA SER A 144 8.54 -11.77 -0.52
C SER A 144 8.22 -10.92 0.70
N TYR A 145 8.05 -11.57 1.84
CA TYR A 145 7.83 -10.96 3.14
C TYR A 145 8.84 -11.47 4.16
N ARG A 146 9.10 -10.63 5.15
CA ARG A 146 9.88 -10.96 6.34
C ARG A 146 9.01 -10.68 7.57
N ALA A 147 8.68 -11.73 8.30
CA ALA A 147 7.81 -11.70 9.48
C ALA A 147 8.63 -11.93 10.75
N ARG A 148 8.46 -11.07 11.76
CA ARG A 148 8.94 -11.35 13.13
C ARG A 148 7.79 -11.90 13.94
N ALA A 149 7.86 -13.17 14.30
CA ALA A 149 6.84 -13.88 15.04
C ALA A 149 7.33 -14.31 16.44
N TYR A 150 6.37 -14.49 17.35
CA TYR A 150 6.57 -15.09 18.66
C TYR A 150 5.81 -16.42 18.74
N GLY A 151 6.49 -17.47 19.21
CA GLY A 151 5.93 -18.80 19.43
C GLY A 151 6.84 -19.92 18.90
N PRO A 152 6.54 -21.18 19.23
CA PRO A 152 7.24 -22.33 18.68
C PRO A 152 6.83 -22.54 17.22
N ILE A 153 7.82 -22.80 16.36
CA ILE A 153 7.64 -23.26 14.98
C ILE A 153 8.91 -24.01 14.59
N THR A 154 8.78 -25.10 13.84
CA THR A 154 9.91 -25.83 13.26
C THR A 154 10.01 -25.53 11.75
N GLN A 155 11.16 -25.85 11.14
CA GLN A 155 11.36 -25.61 9.71
C GLN A 155 10.44 -26.52 8.88
N GLU A 156 10.23 -27.76 9.31
CA GLU A 156 9.38 -28.76 8.66
C GLU A 156 7.90 -28.31 8.60
N GLN A 157 7.43 -27.59 9.63
CA GLN A 157 6.09 -26.98 9.62
C GLN A 157 5.97 -25.86 8.58
N LEU A 158 7.05 -25.10 8.34
CA LEU A 158 7.08 -24.07 7.31
C LEU A 158 7.19 -24.69 5.91
N GLU A 159 7.97 -25.76 5.75
CA GLU A 159 8.12 -26.48 4.48
C GLU A 159 6.81 -27.11 4.00
N SER A 160 5.94 -27.58 4.91
CA SER A 160 4.60 -28.06 4.52
C SER A 160 3.72 -27.02 3.80
N LEU A 161 4.03 -25.72 3.94
CA LEU A 161 3.32 -24.67 3.21
C LEU A 161 3.60 -24.67 1.70
N MET A 162 4.63 -25.38 1.24
CA MET A 162 4.90 -25.58 -0.19
C MET A 162 3.75 -26.31 -0.90
N GLU A 163 3.01 -27.17 -0.19
CA GLU A 163 1.82 -27.87 -0.72
C GLU A 163 0.54 -27.01 -0.70
N GLY A 164 0.61 -25.86 -0.01
CA GLY A 164 -0.52 -25.01 0.34
C GLY A 164 -1.26 -25.50 1.59
N ILE A 165 -2.21 -24.69 2.08
CA ILE A 165 -2.91 -24.94 3.34
C ILE A 165 -4.36 -24.47 3.28
N GLU A 166 -5.28 -25.16 3.93
CA GLU A 166 -6.67 -24.71 4.08
C GLU A 166 -6.95 -24.28 5.53
N ILE A 167 -7.40 -23.03 5.70
CA ILE A 167 -7.68 -22.43 7.00
C ILE A 167 -9.07 -21.80 6.93
N GLU A 168 -9.99 -22.22 7.80
CA GLU A 168 -11.37 -21.71 7.88
C GLU A 168 -12.13 -21.77 6.54
N GLY A 169 -11.92 -22.83 5.75
CA GLY A 169 -12.53 -23.00 4.41
C GLY A 169 -11.91 -22.11 3.33
N VAL A 170 -10.83 -21.39 3.62
CA VAL A 170 -10.02 -20.66 2.64
C VAL A 170 -8.76 -21.46 2.34
N ARG A 171 -8.69 -22.02 1.13
CA ARG A 171 -7.48 -22.65 0.61
C ARG A 171 -6.48 -21.59 0.16
N TYR A 172 -5.29 -21.58 0.73
CA TYR A 172 -4.12 -20.81 0.31
C TYR A 172 -3.24 -21.68 -0.58
N GLY A 173 -2.59 -21.05 -1.57
CA GLY A 173 -1.69 -21.72 -2.50
C GLY A 173 -0.34 -22.09 -1.88
N SER A 174 0.57 -22.58 -2.72
CA SER A 174 1.97 -22.82 -2.34
C SER A 174 2.63 -21.55 -1.80
N ILE A 175 3.23 -21.65 -0.62
CA ILE A 175 4.02 -20.59 0.02
C ILE A 175 5.37 -21.19 0.40
N ASP A 176 6.44 -20.64 -0.16
CA ASP A 176 7.80 -20.94 0.28
C ASP A 176 8.07 -20.17 1.55
N ALA A 177 8.26 -20.88 2.67
CA ALA A 177 8.52 -20.31 3.98
C ALA A 177 9.77 -20.92 4.60
N ASN A 178 10.66 -20.05 5.09
CA ASN A 178 11.98 -20.44 5.60
C ASN A 178 12.30 -19.69 6.91
N LEU A 179 12.86 -20.42 7.88
CA LEU A 179 13.30 -19.83 9.16
C LEU A 179 14.67 -19.17 9.00
N GLU A 180 14.70 -17.84 9.03
CA GLU A 180 15.89 -17.04 8.76
C GLU A 180 16.77 -16.87 10.02
N ARG A 181 16.15 -16.62 11.18
CA ARG A 181 16.88 -16.41 12.44
C ARG A 181 15.97 -16.63 13.65
N ARG A 182 16.43 -17.42 14.62
CA ARG A 182 15.82 -17.52 15.97
C ARG A 182 16.58 -16.66 16.97
N THR A 183 15.87 -15.99 17.88
CA THR A 183 16.46 -15.19 18.96
C THR A 183 15.55 -15.32 20.20
N GLY A 184 15.91 -16.25 21.09
CA GLY A 184 15.03 -16.70 22.17
C GLY A 184 13.69 -17.21 21.61
N THR A 185 12.60 -16.67 22.12
CA THR A 185 11.21 -16.97 21.71
C THR A 185 10.73 -16.19 20.48
N ASN A 186 11.56 -15.30 19.93
CA ASN A 186 11.27 -14.60 18.68
C ASN A 186 11.92 -15.34 17.52
N THR A 187 11.21 -15.43 16.40
CA THR A 187 11.75 -15.95 15.13
C THR A 187 11.51 -14.96 14.00
N TRP A 188 12.45 -14.92 13.06
CA TRP A 188 12.30 -14.26 11.76
C TRP A 188 12.06 -15.33 10.71
N ILE A 189 10.96 -15.18 9.98
CA ILE A 189 10.51 -16.09 8.94
C ILE A 189 10.44 -15.30 7.63
N GLN A 190 11.11 -15.80 6.59
CA GLN A 190 10.94 -15.33 5.23
C GLN A 190 9.81 -16.12 4.57
N MET A 191 8.93 -15.45 3.82
CA MET A 191 7.81 -16.09 3.13
C MET A 191 7.64 -15.51 1.73
N ARG A 192 7.59 -16.35 0.70
CA ARG A 192 7.38 -15.98 -0.71
C ARG A 192 6.04 -16.56 -1.18
N LEU A 193 5.20 -15.71 -1.76
CA LEU A 193 3.88 -16.11 -2.26
C LEU A 193 3.50 -15.36 -3.54
N LYS A 194 2.80 -16.06 -4.44
CA LYS A 194 2.37 -15.54 -5.75
C LYS A 194 0.96 -14.96 -5.75
N GLU A 195 0.22 -15.15 -4.65
CA GLU A 195 -1.08 -14.52 -4.40
C GLU A 195 -1.01 -13.42 -3.31
N GLY A 196 -2.17 -13.03 -2.77
CA GLY A 196 -2.31 -11.85 -1.91
C GLY A 196 -3.71 -11.71 -1.31
N LYS A 197 -4.21 -12.80 -0.73
CA LYS A 197 -5.49 -12.85 0.00
C LYS A 197 -5.44 -11.94 1.24
N ASN A 198 -6.62 -11.60 1.77
CA ASN A 198 -6.70 -10.68 2.89
C ASN A 198 -5.95 -11.24 4.12
N ARG A 199 -4.92 -10.51 4.57
CA ARG A 199 -4.10 -10.84 5.75
C ARG A 199 -3.41 -12.21 5.68
N GLU A 200 -3.23 -12.76 4.48
CA GLU A 200 -2.73 -14.11 4.21
C GLU A 200 -1.53 -14.54 5.06
N VAL A 201 -0.39 -13.84 4.96
CA VAL A 201 0.83 -14.15 5.75
C VAL A 201 0.56 -14.17 7.26
N ARG A 202 -0.31 -13.29 7.77
CA ARG A 202 -0.65 -13.27 9.20
C ARG A 202 -1.52 -14.47 9.56
N ARG A 203 -2.56 -14.77 8.78
CA ARG A 203 -3.46 -15.91 9.03
C ARG A 203 -2.75 -17.25 8.98
N VAL A 204 -1.84 -17.44 8.01
CA VAL A 204 -1.04 -18.67 7.87
C VAL A 204 -0.13 -18.86 9.09
N LEU A 205 0.58 -17.82 9.53
CA LEU A 205 1.42 -17.93 10.74
C LEU A 205 0.57 -18.07 12.02
N GLU A 206 -0.53 -17.32 12.13
CA GLU A 206 -1.47 -17.38 13.27
C GLU A 206 -2.11 -18.79 13.40
N HIS A 207 -2.29 -19.53 12.30
CA HIS A 207 -2.76 -20.93 12.31
C HIS A 207 -1.76 -21.90 12.98
N PHE A 208 -0.45 -21.68 12.86
CA PHE A 208 0.56 -22.41 13.63
C PHE A 208 0.72 -21.89 15.07
N GLY A 209 -0.18 -21.04 15.56
CA GLY A 209 -0.12 -20.45 16.90
C GLY A 209 0.88 -19.30 17.04
N LEU A 210 1.48 -18.83 15.94
CA LEU A 210 2.46 -17.74 15.97
C LEU A 210 1.81 -16.36 16.06
N LYS A 211 2.36 -15.51 16.92
CA LYS A 211 1.94 -14.11 17.07
C LYS A 211 2.84 -13.19 16.24
N VAL A 212 2.36 -12.67 15.11
CA VAL A 212 3.14 -11.84 14.19
C VAL A 212 3.28 -10.40 14.70
N SER A 213 4.42 -10.11 15.33
CA SER A 213 4.75 -8.79 15.90
C SER A 213 5.09 -7.73 14.83
N ARG A 214 5.79 -8.12 13.76
CA ARG A 214 6.23 -7.23 12.67
C ARG A 214 6.10 -7.97 11.35
N LEU A 215 5.65 -7.27 10.30
CA LEU A 215 5.56 -7.81 8.96
C LEU A 215 6.02 -6.76 7.95
N ILE A 216 7.02 -7.11 7.15
CA ILE A 216 7.66 -6.25 6.15
C ILE A 216 7.51 -6.95 4.80
N ARG A 217 7.00 -6.28 3.76
CA ARG A 217 7.15 -6.79 2.39
C ARG A 217 8.52 -6.38 1.85
N THR A 218 9.39 -7.35 1.59
CA THR A 218 10.78 -7.14 1.17
C THR A 218 10.96 -7.11 -0.35
N SER A 219 10.08 -7.75 -1.12
CA SER A 219 10.08 -7.63 -2.59
C SER A 219 8.69 -7.75 -3.22
N TYR A 220 8.58 -7.33 -4.48
CA TYR A 220 7.43 -7.52 -5.35
C TYR A 220 7.92 -7.76 -6.78
N GLY A 221 7.89 -9.01 -7.24
CA GLY A 221 8.58 -9.45 -8.45
C GLY A 221 10.08 -9.12 -8.36
N PRO A 222 10.70 -8.54 -9.40
CA PRO A 222 12.12 -8.19 -9.39
C PRO A 222 12.46 -7.02 -8.45
N PHE A 223 11.48 -6.22 -8.02
CA PHE A 223 11.74 -5.03 -7.22
C PHE A 223 11.90 -5.37 -5.75
N ALA A 224 13.05 -5.02 -5.17
CA ALA A 224 13.36 -5.21 -3.75
C ALA A 224 13.21 -3.90 -2.95
N LEU A 225 13.05 -4.04 -1.63
CA LEU A 225 13.00 -2.92 -0.68
C LEU A 225 14.41 -2.42 -0.30
N GLU A 226 15.34 -3.37 -0.16
CA GLU A 226 16.75 -3.13 0.22
C GLU A 226 16.87 -2.18 1.43
N ASP A 227 17.83 -1.26 1.39
CA ASP A 227 18.14 -0.27 2.42
C ASP A 227 17.26 1.00 2.32
N MET A 228 16.21 1.00 1.49
CA MET A 228 15.38 2.19 1.28
C MET A 228 14.70 2.62 2.59
N PRO A 229 14.84 3.86 3.07
CA PRO A 229 14.33 4.26 4.37
C PRO A 229 12.78 4.39 4.37
N PRO A 230 12.11 4.16 5.52
CA PRO A 230 10.65 4.28 5.63
C PRO A 230 10.13 5.63 5.14
N GLY A 231 9.13 5.58 4.26
CA GLY A 231 8.52 6.74 3.61
C GLY A 231 9.18 7.17 2.30
N ALA A 232 10.37 6.68 1.94
CA ALA A 232 11.03 7.08 0.70
C ALA A 232 10.31 6.55 -0.54
N VAL A 233 10.44 7.31 -1.63
CA VAL A 233 9.92 7.00 -2.96
C VAL A 233 11.07 7.02 -3.96
N VAL A 234 11.20 5.97 -4.77
CA VAL A 234 12.17 5.88 -5.87
C VAL A 234 11.39 5.65 -7.16
N GLU A 235 11.72 6.35 -8.24
CA GLU A 235 11.15 6.08 -9.56
C GLU A 235 11.95 4.98 -10.27
N VAL A 236 11.26 4.00 -10.87
CA VAL A 236 11.88 2.96 -11.70
C VAL A 236 12.14 3.53 -13.10
N PRO A 237 13.39 3.50 -13.62
CA PRO A 237 13.73 4.01 -14.94
C PRO A 237 12.87 3.42 -16.05
N GLN A 238 12.58 4.23 -17.06
CA GLN A 238 11.64 3.83 -18.11
C GLN A 238 12.11 2.60 -18.90
N HIS A 239 13.42 2.43 -19.10
CA HIS A 239 13.98 1.27 -19.79
C HIS A 239 13.79 -0.02 -18.98
N GLU A 240 13.96 0.05 -17.66
CA GLU A 240 13.65 -1.05 -16.74
C GLU A 240 12.17 -1.40 -16.77
N LEU A 241 11.28 -0.41 -16.63
CA LEU A 241 9.84 -0.65 -16.68
C LEU A 241 9.37 -1.28 -18.00
N VAL A 242 9.97 -0.88 -19.14
CA VAL A 242 9.70 -1.48 -20.45
C VAL A 242 10.20 -2.92 -20.53
N ALA A 243 11.40 -3.22 -20.03
CA ALA A 243 11.91 -4.59 -20.00
C ALA A 243 11.07 -5.48 -19.07
N PHE A 244 10.64 -4.95 -17.91
CA PHE A 244 9.80 -5.67 -16.95
C PHE A 244 8.43 -6.00 -17.54
N ARG A 245 7.78 -5.06 -18.24
CA ARG A 245 6.54 -5.33 -18.98
C ARG A 245 6.72 -6.42 -20.03
N LYS A 246 7.79 -6.39 -20.81
CA LYS A 246 8.13 -7.45 -21.78
C LYS A 246 8.36 -8.82 -21.12
N ALA A 247 8.78 -8.87 -19.85
CA ALA A 247 8.90 -10.11 -19.09
C ALA A 247 7.54 -10.60 -18.56
N LEU A 248 6.65 -9.71 -18.09
CA LEU A 248 5.29 -10.04 -17.68
C LEU A 248 4.46 -10.68 -18.81
N ASP A 249 4.67 -10.27 -20.05
CA ASP A 249 3.92 -10.74 -21.21
C ASP A 249 4.41 -12.11 -21.74
N LYS A 250 5.52 -12.66 -21.21
CA LYS A 250 6.04 -13.98 -21.61
C LYS A 250 5.38 -15.12 -20.82
N PRO A 251 4.87 -16.17 -21.48
CA PRO A 251 4.49 -17.40 -20.78
C PRO A 251 5.76 -18.08 -20.25
N GLY A 252 5.96 -18.03 -18.94
CA GLY A 252 7.17 -18.56 -18.27
C GLY A 252 7.45 -17.91 -16.91
N GLY A 253 6.94 -16.69 -16.68
CA GLY A 253 7.10 -15.96 -15.41
C GLY A 253 8.23 -14.93 -15.43
N LEU A 254 8.37 -14.24 -14.31
CA LEU A 254 9.42 -13.24 -14.08
C LEU A 254 10.72 -13.89 -13.59
N PRO A 255 11.90 -13.31 -13.89
CA PRO A 255 13.15 -13.68 -13.21
C PRO A 255 13.05 -13.40 -11.70
N GLU A 256 13.89 -14.09 -10.91
CA GLU A 256 13.92 -13.94 -9.45
C GLU A 256 14.41 -12.54 -9.02
N ALA A 257 14.08 -12.17 -7.78
CA ALA A 257 14.44 -10.88 -7.20
C ALA A 257 15.94 -10.77 -6.92
N GLY A 258 16.70 -10.16 -7.85
CA GLY A 258 18.14 -9.91 -7.70
C GLY A 258 18.85 -9.58 -9.02
N GLU A 259 18.32 -10.05 -10.16
CA GLU A 259 18.91 -9.77 -11.48
C GLU A 259 18.59 -8.36 -12.01
N TRP A 260 17.78 -7.59 -11.28
CA TRP A 260 17.32 -6.27 -11.70
C TRP A 260 18.15 -5.17 -11.06
N THR A 261 18.97 -4.49 -11.86
CA THR A 261 19.85 -3.41 -11.38
C THR A 261 19.04 -2.24 -10.81
N ARG A 262 19.60 -1.55 -9.81
CA ARG A 262 18.88 -0.50 -9.05
C ARG A 262 18.59 0.76 -9.89
N PRO A 263 17.39 1.33 -9.75
CA PRO A 263 17.13 2.73 -9.99
C PRO A 263 18.05 3.67 -9.19
N SER A 264 18.79 4.53 -9.89
CA SER A 264 19.61 5.57 -9.25
C SER A 264 18.78 6.77 -8.78
N THR A 265 18.89 7.11 -7.49
CA THR A 265 18.38 8.33 -6.80
C THR A 265 16.99 8.20 -6.12
N PRO A 266 16.94 8.08 -4.79
CA PRO A 266 15.72 8.23 -4.00
C PRO A 266 15.22 9.67 -3.94
N ILE A 267 13.92 9.87 -4.16
CA ILE A 267 13.23 11.12 -3.84
C ILE A 267 12.94 11.09 -2.33
N ALA A 268 13.71 11.88 -1.58
CA ALA A 268 13.62 11.92 -0.13
C ALA A 268 12.23 12.43 0.33
N PRO A 269 11.59 11.78 1.31
CA PRO A 269 10.30 12.21 1.82
C PRO A 269 10.47 13.46 2.69
N LYS A 270 9.72 14.53 2.38
CA LYS A 270 9.63 15.72 3.25
C LYS A 270 8.97 15.30 4.56
N GLN A 271 9.72 15.31 5.67
CA GLN A 271 9.11 15.15 6.99
C GLN A 271 8.22 16.36 7.32
N PRO A 272 7.02 16.17 7.91
CA PRO A 272 6.23 17.28 8.41
C PRO A 272 6.93 17.91 9.61
N GLY A 273 7.55 19.07 9.40
CA GLY A 273 8.19 19.83 10.47
C GLY A 273 7.20 20.20 11.59
N PRO A 274 7.67 20.34 12.84
CA PRO A 274 6.80 20.65 13.97
C PRO A 274 6.10 22.00 13.77
N LYS A 275 4.76 21.99 13.79
CA LYS A 275 3.96 23.22 13.72
C LYS A 275 4.24 24.07 14.96
N ARG A 276 4.97 25.18 14.82
CA ARG A 276 5.09 26.19 15.88
C ARG A 276 3.68 26.72 16.21
N PRO A 277 3.27 26.77 17.49
CA PRO A 277 2.00 27.38 17.86
C PRO A 277 2.07 28.90 17.65
N ALA A 278 1.00 29.48 17.11
CA ALA A 278 0.90 30.91 16.82
C ALA A 278 0.07 31.62 17.90
N ASN A 279 0.73 32.13 18.93
CA ASN A 279 0.27 33.18 19.86
C ASN A 279 1.48 33.58 20.75
N ALA A 280 1.64 34.80 21.27
CA ALA A 280 0.86 36.04 21.14
C ALA A 280 1.79 37.25 21.41
N SER A 281 1.52 38.41 20.80
CA SER A 281 1.49 39.71 21.51
C SER A 281 1.21 40.88 20.55
N ARG A 282 0.02 41.49 20.71
CA ARG A 282 -0.25 42.86 20.26
C ARG A 282 -0.33 43.76 21.50
N ARG A 283 0.48 44.81 21.52
CA ARG A 283 0.35 46.11 22.23
C ARG A 283 1.57 46.90 21.69
N GLY A 284 1.44 47.98 20.93
CA GLY A 284 0.82 49.26 21.32
C GLY A 284 1.91 50.10 22.03
N ALA A 285 2.23 51.34 21.64
CA ALA A 285 1.67 52.25 20.63
C ALA A 285 2.74 53.25 20.15
N GLY A 286 2.46 54.07 19.14
CA GLY A 286 3.35 55.14 18.68
C GLY A 286 2.93 55.72 17.33
N ARG A 287 2.28 56.89 17.35
CA ARG A 287 1.72 57.56 16.16
C ARG A 287 2.12 59.03 16.15
N THR A 288 3.09 59.40 15.30
CA THR A 288 3.31 60.79 14.83
C THR A 288 4.02 60.79 13.48
N THR A 289 3.47 61.55 12.55
CA THR A 289 3.96 61.96 11.21
C THR A 289 4.22 63.48 11.23
N PRO A 290 4.76 64.13 10.16
CA PRO A 290 5.76 63.72 9.16
C PRO A 290 6.84 64.81 8.88
N ALA A 291 7.67 64.57 7.86
CA ALA A 291 8.23 65.54 6.90
C ALA A 291 9.16 66.70 7.36
N GLY A 292 10.46 66.53 7.05
CA GLY A 292 11.08 67.27 5.94
C GLY A 292 11.67 68.66 6.19
N GLU A 293 13.01 68.76 6.13
CA GLU A 293 13.69 69.79 5.34
C GLU A 293 15.15 69.39 5.03
N ALA A 294 15.65 69.85 3.88
CA ALA A 294 17.06 69.88 3.54
C ALA A 294 17.39 71.31 3.11
N PRO A 295 18.63 71.81 3.29
CA PRO A 295 19.49 71.84 2.11
C PRO A 295 21.02 71.71 2.37
N LYS A 296 21.74 71.25 1.33
CA LYS A 296 22.95 71.82 0.67
C LYS A 296 24.04 72.52 1.56
N ILE A 297 25.36 72.47 1.32
CA ILE A 297 26.11 72.46 0.04
C ILE A 297 27.66 72.34 0.25
N ILE A 298 28.44 71.99 -0.81
CA ILE A 298 29.93 72.22 -1.02
C ILE A 298 30.94 71.52 -0.06
N ARG A 299 31.68 70.48 -0.51
CA ARG A 299 33.04 70.48 -1.17
C ARG A 299 34.15 71.16 -0.32
N SER A 300 35.26 70.52 0.05
CA SER A 300 36.40 70.20 -0.85
C SER A 300 37.53 69.38 -0.16
N SER A 301 38.54 68.99 -0.96
CA SER A 301 39.91 68.50 -0.64
C SER A 301 40.52 68.75 0.77
N GLY A 302 41.41 67.91 1.33
CA GLY A 302 42.04 66.66 0.86
C GLY A 302 43.55 66.58 1.25
N ARG A 303 44.12 65.34 1.35
CA ARG A 303 45.56 65.03 1.63
C ARG A 303 46.01 65.35 3.10
N ILE A 304 46.95 64.69 3.79
CA ILE A 304 48.17 63.90 3.46
C ILE A 304 48.36 62.69 4.43
N GLU A 305 49.23 61.72 4.06
CA GLU A 305 49.98 60.64 4.78
C GLU A 305 49.72 60.34 6.28
N GLY A 306 49.94 59.13 6.83
CA GLY A 306 50.69 57.95 6.37
C GLY A 306 51.80 57.58 7.40
N GLY A 307 51.69 56.45 8.11
CA GLY A 307 52.73 56.01 9.06
C GLY A 307 52.29 54.97 10.11
N ARG A 308 53.02 53.85 10.18
CA ARG A 308 53.02 52.77 11.21
C ARG A 308 54.44 52.77 11.85
N PRO A 309 54.83 51.86 12.78
CA PRO A 309 54.11 50.92 13.66
C PRO A 309 54.44 51.16 15.17
N VAL A 310 54.24 50.24 16.13
CA VAL A 310 55.21 49.19 16.59
C VAL A 310 54.54 48.22 17.59
N ARG A 311 54.97 46.94 17.66
CA ARG A 311 54.73 45.93 18.74
C ARG A 311 56.05 45.66 19.50
N PRO A 312 56.03 45.10 20.73
CA PRO A 312 56.35 43.66 20.91
C PRO A 312 55.32 42.95 21.83
N ASP A 313 54.92 41.68 21.59
CA ASP A 313 55.50 40.41 22.09
C ASP A 313 55.39 40.18 23.62
N ARG A 314 55.20 38.97 24.22
CA ARG A 314 54.80 37.59 23.88
C ARG A 314 55.54 36.65 24.86
N ALA A 315 54.84 35.89 25.71
CA ALA A 315 55.35 34.63 26.28
C ALA A 315 54.25 33.77 26.96
N ARG A 316 54.32 32.45 26.76
CA ARG A 316 53.79 31.35 27.64
C ARG A 316 55.03 30.55 28.13
N PRO A 317 55.00 29.79 29.25
CA PRO A 317 54.56 28.36 29.31
C PRO A 317 53.78 28.02 30.62
N ALA A 318 53.40 26.78 31.01
CA ALA A 318 52.92 25.55 30.32
C ALA A 318 52.30 24.58 31.38
N ASP A 319 52.51 23.26 31.24
CA ASP A 319 51.92 22.13 32.00
C ASP A 319 52.70 21.69 33.27
N ASP A 320 52.06 21.04 34.26
CA ASP A 320 52.23 19.58 34.54
C ASP A 320 51.29 18.97 35.64
N ARG A 321 51.18 17.63 35.55
CA ARG A 321 50.46 16.51 36.25
C ARG A 321 50.03 16.50 37.76
N ALA A 322 49.23 15.44 38.03
CA ALA A 322 48.86 14.75 39.30
C ALA A 322 47.78 15.42 40.20
N GLY A 323 46.91 14.71 40.95
CA GLY A 323 46.62 13.27 41.07
C GLY A 323 46.40 12.83 42.54
N SER A 324 45.18 12.39 42.94
CA SER A 324 44.92 11.53 44.14
C SER A 324 43.41 11.30 44.42
N ASP A 325 43.08 10.16 45.04
CA ASP A 325 41.73 9.74 45.46
C ASP A 325 41.12 10.52 46.65
N ARG A 326 39.78 10.46 46.78
CA ARG A 326 39.11 9.96 48.02
C ARG A 326 37.57 9.80 47.93
N ASN A 327 37.14 8.62 48.39
CA ASN A 327 35.86 8.24 49.04
C ASN A 327 34.78 9.32 49.31
N ALA A 328 33.51 8.98 49.05
CA ALA A 328 32.62 8.40 50.08
C ALA A 328 31.16 8.19 49.60
N ALA A 329 30.57 7.05 49.97
CA ALA A 329 29.11 6.85 49.94
C ALA A 329 28.49 7.15 51.32
N PRO A 330 27.15 7.22 51.41
CA PRO A 330 26.51 6.69 52.61
C PRO A 330 25.42 5.66 52.27
N GLN A 331 25.51 4.51 52.94
CA GLN A 331 24.46 3.50 53.03
C GLN A 331 24.20 3.21 54.52
N ARG A 332 22.92 3.17 54.92
CA ARG A 332 22.40 2.54 56.15
C ARG A 332 20.89 2.35 55.93
N ASP A 333 20.31 1.15 55.94
CA ASP A 333 20.20 0.16 57.03
C ASP A 333 19.65 0.78 58.34
N ARG A 334 18.63 0.24 59.04
CA ARG A 334 17.84 -1.01 58.94
C ARG A 334 16.56 -0.83 59.78
N THR A 335 15.52 -1.65 59.57
CA THR A 335 15.08 -2.71 60.52
C THR A 335 13.70 -3.26 60.15
N ALA A 336 13.53 -4.57 60.30
CA ALA A 336 12.27 -5.28 60.13
C ALA A 336 11.79 -5.83 61.48
N ARG A 337 10.50 -6.17 61.61
CA ARG A 337 10.07 -7.45 62.23
C ARG A 337 8.56 -7.77 62.11
N THR A 338 8.32 -9.06 61.84
CA THR A 338 7.21 -9.94 62.30
C THR A 338 5.73 -9.57 62.13
N GLY A 339 5.02 -10.44 61.40
CA GLY A 339 4.07 -11.37 62.06
C GLY A 339 2.56 -11.18 61.76
N PRO A 340 1.80 -12.23 61.40
CA PRO A 340 0.43 -12.10 60.88
C PRO A 340 -0.69 -12.54 61.84
N ARG A 341 -1.95 -12.15 61.57
CA ARG A 341 -3.14 -12.89 62.04
C ARG A 341 -4.40 -12.65 61.19
N MET A 342 -5.24 -13.69 61.09
CA MET A 342 -6.55 -13.67 60.43
C MET A 342 -7.65 -13.09 61.35
N GLY A 343 -8.80 -12.69 60.80
CA GLY A 343 -10.07 -12.85 61.52
C GLY A 343 -11.27 -11.98 61.12
N THR A 344 -12.29 -12.62 60.53
CA THR A 344 -13.74 -12.38 60.74
C THR A 344 -14.45 -11.13 60.18
N GLY A 345 -15.72 -11.32 59.78
CA GLY A 345 -16.81 -10.42 60.22
C GLY A 345 -17.45 -9.48 59.20
N LYS A 346 -18.54 -9.93 58.55
CA LYS A 346 -19.59 -9.06 57.95
C LYS A 346 -20.27 -8.21 59.04
N PRO A 347 -20.84 -7.02 58.71
CA PRO A 347 -22.27 -7.00 58.37
C PRO A 347 -22.71 -6.00 57.27
N ALA A 348 -23.77 -6.38 56.56
CA ALA A 348 -24.76 -5.51 55.91
C ALA A 348 -25.99 -5.41 56.86
N PRO A 349 -27.10 -4.66 56.62
CA PRO A 349 -27.57 -4.08 55.35
C PRO A 349 -28.26 -2.69 55.45
N ARG A 350 -28.77 -2.17 54.31
CA ARG A 350 -30.08 -1.48 54.26
C ARG A 350 -30.70 -1.55 52.86
N ARG A 351 -32.03 -1.61 52.81
CA ARG A 351 -32.86 -1.90 51.62
C ARG A 351 -34.15 -1.09 51.75
N THR A 352 -34.48 -0.26 50.76
CA THR A 352 -35.76 0.45 50.48
C THR A 352 -35.49 1.42 49.31
N GLY A 353 -36.31 1.57 48.27
CA GLY A 353 -37.53 0.85 47.89
C GLY A 353 -37.97 1.25 46.46
N GLU A 354 -38.66 0.32 45.81
CA GLU A 354 -39.84 0.52 44.93
C GLU A 354 -39.74 1.26 43.58
N THR A 355 -40.14 0.51 42.55
CA THR A 355 -40.53 0.95 41.19
C THR A 355 -42.04 1.14 41.09
N PRO A 356 -42.54 1.88 40.09
CA PRO A 356 -43.29 1.24 39.00
C PRO A 356 -42.84 1.75 37.61
N ALA A 357 -43.06 1.17 36.43
CA ALA A 357 -43.66 -0.08 35.91
C ALA A 357 -44.30 0.29 34.55
N ALA A 358 -43.65 -0.05 33.44
CA ALA A 358 -44.13 0.05 32.04
C ALA A 358 -43.03 -0.58 31.15
N GLN A 359 -43.24 -1.53 30.24
CA GLN A 359 -44.44 -2.20 29.74
C GLN A 359 -44.19 -3.71 29.50
N ILE A 360 -45.26 -4.50 29.60
CA ILE A 360 -45.43 -5.87 29.08
C ILE A 360 -45.81 -5.70 27.58
N GLU A 361 -45.45 -6.53 26.59
CA GLU A 361 -45.57 -7.99 26.52
C GLU A 361 -44.68 -8.62 25.42
N GLU A 362 -44.32 -9.90 25.59
CA GLU A 362 -43.67 -10.74 24.58
C GLU A 362 -44.69 -11.74 23.98
N ARG A 363 -44.90 -11.76 22.65
CA ARG A 363 -45.37 -12.97 21.95
C ARG A 363 -45.16 -13.03 20.43
N LYS A 364 -44.32 -13.98 20.02
CA LYS A 364 -44.40 -14.87 18.84
C LYS A 364 -45.20 -14.41 17.60
N ALA A 365 -44.50 -14.23 16.46
CA ALA A 365 -44.77 -14.97 15.20
C ALA A 365 -43.73 -14.66 14.08
N ARG A 366 -43.34 -15.68 13.30
CA ARG A 366 -42.60 -15.50 12.03
C ARG A 366 -43.56 -15.07 10.91
N PRO A 367 -43.30 -13.99 10.15
CA PRO A 367 -44.00 -13.76 8.90
C PRO A 367 -43.41 -14.61 7.77
N LYS A 368 -44.29 -15.27 6.99
CA LYS A 368 -43.95 -15.85 5.68
C LYS A 368 -44.01 -14.75 4.61
N PRO A 369 -43.07 -14.65 3.66
CA PRO A 369 -43.29 -13.83 2.46
C PRO A 369 -44.37 -14.46 1.58
N LYS A 370 -45.29 -13.64 1.04
CA LYS A 370 -46.32 -14.07 0.09
C LYS A 370 -45.73 -14.27 -1.32
N ALA A 371 -46.35 -15.17 -2.08
CA ALA A 371 -45.98 -15.48 -3.47
C ALA A 371 -46.47 -14.43 -4.47
N GLY A 372 -45.82 -14.33 -5.64
CA GLY A 372 -46.23 -13.37 -6.66
C GLY A 372 -45.41 -13.29 -7.96
N TRP A 373 -45.00 -14.39 -8.59
CA TRP A 373 -45.03 -14.52 -10.07
C TRP A 373 -44.82 -15.96 -10.55
N ALA A 374 -45.36 -16.27 -11.72
CA ALA A 374 -45.53 -17.63 -12.24
C ALA A 374 -44.24 -18.24 -12.84
N LYS A 375 -44.11 -19.57 -12.71
CA LYS A 375 -43.15 -20.38 -13.49
C LYS A 375 -43.88 -21.13 -14.61
N PRO A 376 -43.41 -21.10 -15.86
CA PRO A 376 -43.94 -21.95 -16.93
C PRO A 376 -43.71 -23.44 -16.65
N LYS A 377 -44.69 -24.28 -16.99
CA LYS A 377 -44.57 -25.74 -16.96
C LYS A 377 -43.99 -26.23 -18.29
N HIS A 378 -42.80 -26.83 -18.30
CA HIS A 378 -42.38 -27.70 -19.40
C HIS A 378 -42.39 -29.17 -18.97
N LYS A 379 -43.16 -29.97 -19.70
CA LYS A 379 -43.34 -31.41 -19.49
C LYS A 379 -42.07 -32.18 -19.91
N ARG A 380 -41.74 -33.25 -19.18
CA ARG A 380 -40.97 -34.38 -19.74
C ARG A 380 -41.94 -35.23 -20.60
N PRO A 381 -41.63 -35.55 -21.86
CA PRO A 381 -42.22 -36.69 -22.56
C PRO A 381 -41.49 -37.99 -22.17
N GLY A 382 -42.21 -39.11 -22.25
CA GLY A 382 -41.69 -40.45 -21.97
C GLY A 382 -40.86 -41.05 -23.11
N ALA A 383 -40.43 -42.29 -22.93
CA ALA A 383 -39.55 -43.00 -23.84
C ALA A 383 -40.29 -43.84 -24.90
N LYS A 384 -39.65 -43.98 -26.08
CA LYS A 384 -39.84 -45.04 -27.11
C LYS A 384 -41.18 -44.96 -27.90
N PRO A 385 -41.26 -45.48 -29.16
CA PRO A 385 -40.46 -46.59 -29.72
C PRO A 385 -39.71 -46.36 -31.06
N ASP A 386 -38.98 -47.40 -31.43
CA ASP A 386 -38.12 -47.60 -32.60
C ASP A 386 -38.92 -48.13 -33.83
N PRO A 387 -38.72 -47.58 -35.05
CA PRO A 387 -39.23 -48.16 -36.29
C PRO A 387 -38.14 -48.75 -37.21
N ARG A 388 -37.99 -50.08 -37.14
CA ARG A 388 -37.86 -51.04 -38.27
C ARG A 388 -36.98 -50.67 -39.50
N GLY A 389 -35.94 -51.48 -39.71
CA GLY A 389 -35.39 -51.81 -41.04
C GLY A 389 -33.87 -51.63 -41.16
N GLY A 390 -33.07 -52.63 -41.56
CA GLY A 390 -33.37 -54.03 -41.86
C GLY A 390 -32.08 -54.87 -41.93
N LYS A 391 -32.22 -56.20 -41.76
CA LYS A 391 -31.19 -57.23 -42.09
C LYS A 391 -31.20 -57.47 -43.62
N PRO A 392 -30.20 -58.13 -44.27
CA PRO A 392 -29.43 -59.27 -43.69
C PRO A 392 -27.95 -59.48 -44.10
N ARG A 393 -27.33 -60.38 -43.31
CA ARG A 393 -26.33 -61.44 -43.65
C ARG A 393 -25.59 -61.40 -45.00
N GLY A 394 -24.27 -61.65 -44.93
CA GLY A 394 -23.59 -62.55 -45.87
C GLY A 394 -22.10 -62.24 -46.11
N GLY A 395 -21.24 -63.27 -46.16
CA GLY A 395 -19.94 -63.18 -46.82
C GLY A 395 -18.68 -63.18 -45.94
N LYS A 396 -18.25 -64.37 -45.51
CA LYS A 396 -16.83 -64.73 -45.38
C LYS A 396 -16.57 -65.79 -46.47
N PRO A 397 -15.46 -65.74 -47.23
CA PRO A 397 -14.46 -66.81 -47.11
C PRO A 397 -13.01 -66.25 -47.31
N PRO A 398 -11.98 -67.01 -47.75
CA PRO A 398 -10.98 -67.50 -46.79
C PRO A 398 -9.52 -67.14 -47.17
N ALA A 399 -8.58 -67.61 -46.36
CA ALA A 399 -7.14 -67.40 -46.54
C ALA A 399 -6.52 -68.22 -47.69
N ARG A 400 -5.60 -67.57 -48.40
CA ARG A 400 -4.40 -68.05 -49.13
C ARG A 400 -3.49 -66.81 -49.24
N GLY A 401 -2.16 -66.87 -49.29
CA GLY A 401 -1.17 -67.94 -49.29
C GLY A 401 0.19 -67.25 -49.50
N GLY A 402 1.27 -67.76 -48.91
CA GLY A 402 2.54 -67.02 -48.83
C GLY A 402 3.37 -66.96 -50.12
N LYS A 403 4.35 -66.05 -50.11
CA LYS A 403 5.61 -65.93 -50.88
C LYS A 403 6.34 -64.69 -50.33
N ASP A 404 7.64 -64.67 -50.07
CA ASP A 404 8.67 -65.74 -50.00
C ASP A 404 9.58 -65.41 -48.79
#